data_AF-A0A8R2FDJ2-F1
#
_entry.id   AF-A0A8R2FDJ2-F1
#
_cell.length_a   1.000
_cell.length_b   1.000
_cell.length_c   1.000
_cell.angle_alpha   90.00
_cell.angle_beta   90.00
_cell.angle_gamma   90.00
#
_symmetry.space_group_name_H-M   'P 1'
#
loop_
_entity.id
_entity.type
_entity.pdbx_description
1 polymer ?
#
loop_
_entity_poly.entity_id
_entity_poly.type
_entity_poly.pdbx_seq_one_letter_code
_entity_poly.pdbx_strand_id
1 'polypeptide(L)'
;MLLRNIDPKRQLCNGTRLVVTELRPHNFKARKLSGADDGQDDIILPAFALTSGEEDDLPFQMKRIQFPVRLSFAMTINKSQGQTFDRVGLLLPSPAFSHGQLYVAFSRVRDAQSVSRHALRWKWSIC
;
A
#
# COMPACT_ATOMS: atom_id res chain seq x y z
N MET A 1 -2.28 0.57 -3.84
CA MET A 1 -2.87 0.17 -2.54
C MET A 1 -3.82 1.26 -2.04
N LEU A 2 -5.01 0.89 -1.57
CA LEU A 2 -6.00 1.79 -0.97
C LEU A 2 -5.53 2.36 0.37
N LEU A 3 -5.87 3.62 0.64
CA LEU A 3 -5.50 4.36 1.87
C LEU A 3 -6.62 4.43 2.92
N ARG A 4 -7.84 4.02 2.57
CA ARG A 4 -8.99 4.00 3.48
C ARG A 4 -10.02 2.96 3.03
N ASN A 5 -11.01 2.73 3.89
CA ASN A 5 -12.17 1.92 3.56
C ASN A 5 -13.09 2.69 2.62
N ILE A 6 -13.46 2.07 1.51
CA ILE A 6 -14.39 2.61 0.51
C ILE A 6 -15.67 1.79 0.52
N ASP A 7 -15.53 0.48 0.38
CA ASP A 7 -16.66 -0.45 0.40
C ASP A 7 -16.23 -1.78 1.03
N PRO A 8 -16.53 -1.99 2.32
CA PRO A 8 -16.21 -3.25 3.01
C PRO A 8 -16.90 -4.47 2.38
N LYS A 9 -18.10 -4.34 1.80
CA LYS A 9 -18.83 -5.45 1.18
C LYS A 9 -18.11 -5.96 -0.06
N ARG A 10 -17.53 -5.04 -0.84
CA ARG A 10 -16.70 -5.35 -2.01
C ARG A 10 -15.23 -5.65 -1.66
N GLN A 11 -14.89 -5.66 -0.37
CA GLN A 11 -13.53 -5.82 0.16
C GLN A 11 -12.57 -4.72 -0.33
N LEU A 12 -13.09 -3.51 -0.55
CA LEU A 12 -12.30 -2.31 -0.87
C LEU A 12 -11.96 -1.59 0.43
N CYS A 13 -11.08 -2.22 1.19
CA CYS A 13 -10.63 -1.76 2.51
C CYS A 13 -9.23 -1.13 2.43
N ASN A 14 -8.84 -0.42 3.49
CA ASN A 14 -7.47 0.08 3.63
C ASN A 14 -6.45 -1.06 3.50
N GLY A 15 -5.38 -0.84 2.73
CA GLY A 15 -4.38 -1.88 2.44
C GLY A 15 -4.69 -2.75 1.22
N THR A 16 -5.90 -2.70 0.65
CA THR A 16 -6.24 -3.47 -0.55
C THR A 16 -5.31 -3.08 -1.71
N ARG A 17 -4.66 -4.06 -2.31
CA ARG A 17 -3.76 -3.87 -3.46
C ARG A 17 -4.58 -3.91 -4.75
N LEU A 18 -4.27 -2.99 -5.65
CA LEU A 18 -4.98 -2.77 -6.90
C LEU A 18 -3.97 -2.65 -8.05
N VAL A 19 -4.35 -3.11 -9.23
CA VAL A 19 -3.66 -2.86 -10.49
C VAL A 19 -4.50 -1.85 -11.27
N VAL A 20 -3.89 -0.72 -11.65
CA VAL A 20 -4.56 0.29 -12.46
C VAL A 20 -4.65 -0.21 -13.89
N THR A 21 -5.84 -0.21 -14.47
CA THR A 21 -6.11 -0.67 -15.84
C THR A 21 -6.27 0.49 -16.81
N GLU A 22 -6.85 1.61 -16.35
CA GLU A 22 -7.12 2.79 -17.18
C GLU A 22 -7.01 4.06 -16.33
N LEU A 23 -6.32 5.09 -16.84
CA LEU A 23 -6.24 6.41 -16.22
C LEU A 23 -7.12 7.40 -16.99
N ARG A 24 -7.89 8.22 -16.27
CA ARG A 24 -8.75 9.28 -16.83
C ARG A 24 -8.54 10.59 -16.06
N PRO A 25 -9.02 11.73 -16.58
CA PRO A 25 -8.77 13.05 -15.96
C PRO A 25 -9.25 13.17 -14.50
N HIS A 26 -10.35 12.50 -14.13
CA HIS A 26 -11.00 12.67 -12.83
C HIS A 26 -11.21 11.36 -12.05
N ASN A 27 -10.84 10.22 -12.63
CA ASN A 27 -10.95 8.90 -12.01
C ASN A 27 -10.00 7.93 -12.69
N PHE A 28 -9.85 6.74 -12.12
CA PHE A 28 -9.12 5.65 -12.75
C PHE A 28 -9.87 4.35 -12.55
N LYS A 29 -9.69 3.41 -13.48
CA LYS A 29 -10.12 2.03 -13.31
C LYS A 29 -9.00 1.21 -12.71
N ALA A 30 -9.38 0.31 -11.81
CA ALA A 30 -8.45 -0.63 -11.23
C ALA A 30 -9.11 -1.96 -10.91
N ARG A 31 -8.30 -3.02 -10.91
CA ARG A 31 -8.71 -4.37 -10.49
C ARG A 31 -8.02 -4.74 -9.18
N LYS A 32 -8.66 -5.55 -8.35
CA LYS A 32 -8.03 -6.10 -7.14
C LYS A 32 -6.90 -7.06 -7.52
N LEU A 33 -5.78 -6.93 -6.82
CA LEU A 33 -4.66 -7.86 -6.89
C LEU A 33 -4.94 -9.03 -5.94
N SER A 34 -5.82 -9.96 -6.32
CA SER A 34 -6.05 -11.21 -5.59
C SER A 34 -5.58 -12.38 -6.45
N GLY A 35 -5.00 -13.42 -5.83
CA GLY A 35 -4.33 -14.53 -6.49
C GLY A 35 -5.23 -15.52 -7.26
N ALA A 36 -6.50 -15.18 -7.45
CA ALA A 36 -7.44 -15.94 -8.28
C ALA A 36 -8.06 -14.96 -9.27
N ASP A 37 -8.00 -15.33 -10.54
CA ASP A 37 -8.50 -14.60 -11.71
C ASP A 37 -10.05 -14.60 -11.72
N ASP A 38 -10.66 -14.06 -10.66
CA ASP A 38 -12.09 -14.14 -10.41
C ASP A 38 -12.87 -13.06 -11.19
N GLY A 39 -12.55 -12.91 -12.48
CA GLY A 39 -13.36 -12.15 -13.45
C GLY A 39 -13.81 -10.77 -12.98
N GLN A 40 -13.07 -10.13 -12.08
CA GLN A 40 -13.65 -9.09 -11.26
C GLN A 40 -13.69 -7.78 -12.04
N ASP A 41 -14.91 -7.26 -12.21
CA ASP A 41 -15.20 -6.02 -12.90
C ASP A 41 -14.24 -4.90 -12.49
N ASP A 42 -13.83 -4.10 -13.47
CA ASP A 42 -13.00 -2.94 -13.24
C ASP A 42 -13.72 -1.96 -12.28
N ILE A 43 -13.04 -1.61 -11.19
CA ILE A 43 -13.55 -0.68 -10.18
C ILE A 43 -13.13 0.73 -10.58
N ILE A 44 -14.08 1.64 -10.67
CA ILE A 44 -13.82 3.06 -10.91
C ILE A 44 -13.62 3.77 -9.58
N LEU A 45 -12.47 4.41 -9.40
CA LEU A 45 -12.14 5.17 -8.19
C LEU A 45 -11.96 6.66 -8.52
N PRO A 46 -12.81 7.55 -7.95
CA PRO A 46 -12.63 8.98 -8.09
C PRO A 46 -11.62 9.54 -7.07
N ALA A 47 -11.23 10.80 -7.25
CA ALA A 47 -10.60 11.56 -6.19
C ALA A 47 -11.64 11.95 -5.14
N PHE A 48 -11.22 12.06 -3.88
CA PHE A 48 -12.11 12.45 -2.79
C PHE A 48 -11.50 13.60 -2.01
N ALA A 49 -12.37 14.42 -1.46
CA ALA A 49 -12.00 15.42 -0.49
C ALA A 49 -11.70 14.78 0.88
N LEU A 50 -10.65 15.28 1.53
CA LEU A 50 -10.38 15.15 2.95
C LEU A 50 -10.44 16.56 3.52
N THR A 51 -11.20 16.74 4.59
CA THR A 51 -11.31 18.02 5.29
C THR A 51 -10.62 17.88 6.64
N SER A 52 -9.95 18.93 7.12
CA SER A 52 -9.50 18.99 8.52
C SER A 52 -10.71 18.90 9.46
N GLY A 53 -10.54 18.25 10.61
CA GLY A 53 -11.58 18.14 11.63
C GLY A 53 -11.82 19.47 12.34
N GLU A 54 -12.92 19.56 13.08
CA GLU A 54 -13.18 20.70 13.98
C GLU A 54 -12.25 20.72 15.19
N GLU A 55 -11.62 19.58 15.51
CA GLU A 55 -10.61 19.43 16.57
C GLU A 55 -9.18 19.80 16.12
N ASP A 56 -8.95 19.92 14.80
CA ASP A 56 -7.69 20.47 14.31
C ASP A 56 -7.76 21.98 14.57
N ASP A 57 -7.06 22.46 15.62
CA ASP A 57 -7.04 23.84 16.14
C ASP A 57 -6.52 24.86 15.09
N LEU A 58 -7.27 24.97 14.00
CA LEU A 58 -6.95 25.69 12.78
C LEU A 58 -8.01 26.78 12.58
N PRO A 59 -7.59 28.02 12.26
CA PRO A 59 -8.52 29.12 12.04
C PRO A 59 -9.34 29.00 10.74
N PHE A 60 -9.12 27.95 9.94
CA PHE A 60 -9.81 27.68 8.69
C PHE A 60 -9.93 26.18 8.44
N GLN A 61 -10.97 25.77 7.71
CA GLN A 61 -11.11 24.40 7.24
C GLN A 61 -10.25 24.16 6.00
N MET A 62 -9.30 23.24 6.09
CA MET A 62 -8.46 22.83 4.96
C MET A 62 -9.11 21.66 4.23
N LYS A 63 -9.32 21.80 2.92
CA LYS A 63 -9.82 20.71 2.06
C LYS A 63 -8.74 20.25 1.09
N ARG A 64 -8.36 18.96 1.17
CA ARG A 64 -7.43 18.30 0.27
C ARG A 64 -8.17 17.31 -0.62
N ILE A 65 -8.10 17.49 -1.93
CA ILE A 65 -8.65 16.52 -2.90
C ILE A 65 -7.53 15.59 -3.35
N GLN A 66 -7.70 14.28 -3.14
CA GLN A 66 -6.73 13.28 -3.60
C GLN A 66 -7.37 11.94 -3.92
N PHE A 67 -6.72 11.17 -4.80
CA PHE A 67 -7.05 9.75 -4.96
C PHE A 67 -6.64 8.97 -3.70
N PRO A 68 -7.49 8.06 -3.19
CA PRO A 68 -7.21 7.33 -1.95
C PRO A 68 -6.28 6.13 -2.22
N VAL A 69 -5.22 6.32 -3.00
CA VAL A 69 -4.26 5.28 -3.35
C VAL A 69 -2.83 5.74 -3.19
N ARG A 70 -1.96 4.78 -2.92
CA ARG A 70 -0.49 4.90 -2.96
C ARG A 70 0.11 3.79 -3.80
N LEU A 71 1.26 4.06 -4.40
CA LEU A 71 2.08 3.02 -5.02
C LEU A 71 2.44 1.94 -3.98
N SER A 72 2.49 0.69 -4.42
CA SER A 72 2.66 -0.47 -3.53
C SER A 72 3.58 -1.55 -4.08
N PHE A 73 4.57 -1.18 -4.90
CA PHE A 73 5.67 -2.07 -5.30
C PHE A 73 6.62 -2.35 -4.13
N ALA A 74 6.93 -1.31 -3.35
CA ALA A 74 7.65 -1.39 -2.10
C ALA A 74 6.83 -0.74 -0.98
N MET A 75 6.93 -1.27 0.22
CA MET A 75 6.27 -0.70 1.40
C MET A 75 7.11 -0.94 2.65
N THR A 76 6.93 -0.10 3.65
CA THR A 76 7.56 -0.27 4.95
C THR A 76 6.97 -1.48 5.68
N ILE A 77 7.78 -2.12 6.52
CA ILE A 77 7.37 -3.25 7.37
C ILE A 77 6.10 -2.91 8.16
N ASN A 78 6.03 -1.72 8.76
CA ASN A 78 4.86 -1.28 9.52
C ASN A 78 3.58 -1.21 8.65
N LYS A 79 3.69 -0.78 7.39
CA LYS A 79 2.53 -0.72 6.49
C LYS A 79 2.10 -2.09 5.96
N SER A 80 2.96 -3.09 6.04
CA SER A 80 2.64 -4.48 5.67
C SER A 80 1.90 -5.25 6.77
N GLN A 81 1.80 -4.70 7.99
CA GLN A 81 1.13 -5.37 9.11
C GLN A 81 -0.32 -5.74 8.75
N GLY A 82 -0.72 -6.96 9.10
CA GLY A 82 -2.06 -7.48 8.80
C GLY A 82 -2.26 -7.94 7.34
N GLN A 83 -1.24 -7.83 6.48
CA GLN A 83 -1.30 -8.32 5.10
C GLN A 83 -0.48 -9.60 4.93
N THR A 84 -0.86 -10.39 3.93
CA THR A 84 -0.15 -11.62 3.52
C THR A 84 0.21 -11.53 2.04
N PHE A 85 1.40 -12.00 1.69
CA PHE A 85 1.96 -11.97 0.34
C PHE A 85 2.49 -13.34 -0.05
N ASP A 86 2.45 -13.65 -1.35
CA ASP A 86 2.96 -14.93 -1.85
C ASP A 86 4.48 -14.95 -1.89
N ARG A 87 5.11 -13.82 -2.23
CA ARG A 87 6.56 -13.61 -2.24
C ARG A 87 6.92 -12.20 -1.80
N VAL A 88 8.01 -12.06 -1.05
CA VAL A 88 8.51 -10.76 -0.55
C VAL A 88 10.02 -10.67 -0.73
N GLY A 89 10.49 -9.51 -1.21
CA GLY A 89 11.88 -9.10 -1.12
C GLY A 89 12.09 -8.20 0.09
N LEU A 90 12.97 -8.59 1.00
CA LEU A 90 13.31 -7.80 2.19
C LEU A 90 14.58 -6.98 1.93
N LEU A 91 14.43 -5.65 1.98
CA LEU A 91 15.53 -4.69 1.86
C LEU A 91 15.83 -4.07 3.24
N LEU A 92 17.01 -4.36 3.78
CA LEU A 92 17.50 -3.84 5.06
C LEU A 92 18.86 -3.16 4.85
N PRO A 93 18.88 -1.87 4.49
CA PRO A 93 20.13 -1.13 4.31
C PRO A 93 20.85 -0.88 5.66
N SER A 94 20.10 -0.85 6.76
CA SER A 94 20.57 -0.76 8.13
C SER A 94 19.93 -1.86 8.98
N PRO A 95 20.48 -2.18 10.17
CA PRO A 95 19.84 -3.09 11.11
C PRO A 95 18.41 -2.67 11.44
N ALA A 96 17.55 -3.63 11.78
CA ALA A 96 16.16 -3.36 12.15
C ALA A 96 16.13 -2.43 13.37
N PHE A 97 15.40 -1.31 13.25
CA PHE A 97 15.43 -0.22 14.21
C PHE A 97 14.73 -0.57 15.52
N SER A 98 13.67 -1.38 15.47
CA SER A 98 12.90 -1.77 16.65
C SER A 98 12.74 -3.27 16.80
N HIS A 99 12.56 -3.71 18.04
CA HIS A 99 12.23 -5.10 18.37
C HIS A 99 10.96 -5.54 17.61
N GLY A 100 10.96 -6.79 17.12
CA GLY A 100 9.82 -7.37 16.41
C GLY A 100 9.62 -6.93 14.95
N GLN A 101 10.34 -5.94 14.40
CA GLN A 101 10.19 -5.55 12.99
C GLN A 101 10.52 -6.69 12.02
N LEU A 102 11.61 -7.42 12.29
CA LEU A 102 12.01 -8.52 11.45
C LEU A 102 10.99 -9.68 11.50
N TYR A 103 10.44 -9.95 12.68
CA TYR A 103 9.35 -10.91 12.86
C TYR A 103 8.10 -10.50 12.09
N VAL A 104 7.71 -9.22 12.15
CA VAL A 104 6.60 -8.69 11.35
C VAL A 104 6.87 -8.93 9.86
N ALA A 105 8.08 -8.63 9.37
CA ALA A 105 8.43 -8.81 7.97
C ALA A 105 8.34 -10.28 7.51
N PHE A 106 8.91 -11.22 8.28
CA PHE A 106 8.87 -12.64 7.91
C PHE A 106 7.48 -13.25 8.06
N SER A 107 6.67 -12.81 9.02
CA SER A 107 5.27 -13.28 9.17
C SER A 107 4.33 -12.80 8.07
N ARG A 108 4.79 -12.00 7.10
CA ARG A 108 3.96 -11.58 5.96
C ARG A 108 3.92 -12.62 4.83
N VAL A 109 4.78 -13.64 4.85
CA VAL A 109 4.77 -14.74 3.88
C VAL A 109 4.40 -16.05 4.57
N ARG A 110 3.96 -17.03 3.77
CA ARG A 110 3.57 -18.37 4.27
C ARG A 110 4.77 -19.31 4.40
N ASP A 111 5.71 -19.22 3.46
CA ASP A 111 6.85 -20.14 3.36
C ASP A 111 8.18 -19.39 3.44
N ALA A 112 9.18 -20.00 4.10
CA ALA A 112 10.50 -19.40 4.24
C ALA A 112 11.20 -19.17 2.87
N GLN A 113 10.94 -20.04 1.89
CA GLN A 113 11.48 -19.91 0.54
C GLN A 113 10.89 -18.73 -0.24
N SER A 114 9.74 -18.22 0.19
CA SER A 114 9.09 -17.06 -0.42
C SER A 114 9.68 -15.72 0.02
N VAL A 115 10.70 -15.74 0.89
CA VAL A 115 11.47 -14.56 1.27
C VAL A 115 12.81 -14.55 0.56
N SER A 116 13.07 -13.45 -0.15
CA SER A 116 14.41 -13.16 -0.68
C SER A 116 15.01 -12.00 0.10
N ARG A 117 16.24 -12.17 0.62
CA ARG A 117 17.00 -11.06 1.21
C ARG A 117 17.80 -10.39 0.10
N HIS A 118 17.37 -9.21 -0.31
CA HIS A 118 18.13 -8.42 -1.28
C HIS A 118 19.11 -7.50 -0.54
N ALA A 119 20.39 -7.85 -0.59
CA ALA A 119 21.47 -6.93 -0.24
C ALA A 119 21.70 -5.99 -1.44
N LEU A 120 20.86 -4.97 -1.60
CA LEU A 120 21.15 -3.92 -2.57
C LEU A 120 22.29 -3.06 -2.04
N ARG A 121 23.51 -3.39 -2.45
CA ARG A 121 24.70 -2.59 -2.20
C ARG A 121 24.70 -1.41 -3.18
N TRP A 122 23.88 -0.40 -2.91
CA TRP A 122 23.92 0.87 -3.64
C TRP A 122 25.17 1.64 -3.20
N LYS A 123 26.27 1.49 -3.95
CA LYS A 123 27.34 2.49 -3.94
C LYS A 123 26.76 3.74 -4.60
N TRP A 124 26.39 4.72 -3.80
CA TRP A 124 26.20 6.08 -4.28
C TRP A 124 27.58 6.64 -4.60
N SER A 125 28.00 6.57 -5.86
CA SER A 125 28.98 7.52 -6.40
C SER A 125 28.17 8.67 -6.98
N ILE A 126 28.03 9.74 -6.20
CA ILE A 126 27.73 11.07 -6.71
C ILE A 126 29.04 11.85 -6.65
N CYS A 127 29.68 11.95 -7.81
CA CYS A 127 30.44 13.06 -8.41
C CYS A 127 31.22 12.48 -9.58
#